data_AF-A0A2V2VW61-F1
#
_entry.id   AF-A0A2V2VW61-F1
#
_cell.length_a   1.000
_cell.length_b   1.000
_cell.length_c   1.000
_cell.angle_alpha   90.00
_cell.angle_beta   90.00
_cell.angle_gamma   90.00
#
_symmetry.space_group_name_H-M   'P 1'
#
loop_
_entity.id
_entity.type
_entity.pdbx_description
1 polymer ?
#
loop_
_entity_poly.entity_id
_entity_poly.type
_entity_poly.pdbx_seq_one_letter_code
_entity_poly.pdbx_strand_id
1 'polypeptide(L)'
;MPRGDGTLVELTRLPMGYKASPEILQIIITSAIAGVTTVVHRLWDAPPLVRIVVWIGNIRIAGSKSDATLWEAQVLRNADGCRTTMGEGRESGSTQYTFLGVQFDHSLQAVSLSDKFVWSVCAMPALNSSTIAEMEAMASRFYMRPPLFARVYATASF
;
A
#
# COMPACT_ATOMS: atom_id res chain seq x y z
N MET A 1 27.86 10.57 10.96
CA MET A 1 28.10 10.09 9.58
C MET A 1 29.52 9.55 9.53
N PRO A 2 29.74 8.27 9.17
CA PRO A 2 31.10 7.75 8.99
C PRO A 2 31.75 8.46 7.80
N ARG A 3 32.95 8.99 7.97
CA ARG A 3 33.78 9.49 6.86
C ARG A 3 34.32 8.27 6.11
N GLY A 4 33.72 7.95 4.97
CA GLY A 4 34.26 6.95 4.04
C GLY A 4 35.53 7.46 3.36
N ASP A 5 36.40 6.55 2.96
CA ASP A 5 37.69 6.73 2.28
C ASP A 5 37.61 7.27 0.84
N GLY A 6 36.42 7.69 0.39
CA GLY A 6 36.19 8.20 -0.97
C GLY A 6 36.02 7.13 -2.04
N THR A 7 35.91 5.85 -1.66
CA THR A 7 35.69 4.75 -2.61
C THR A 7 34.30 4.83 -3.24
N LEU A 8 34.23 4.80 -4.58
CA LEU A 8 32.96 4.71 -5.31
C LEU A 8 32.45 3.26 -5.27
N VAL A 9 31.15 3.10 -5.02
CA VAL A 9 30.47 1.80 -5.03
C VAL A 9 29.23 1.86 -5.92
N GLU A 10 28.98 0.77 -6.63
CA GLU A 10 27.78 0.60 -7.46
C GLU A 10 26.74 -0.23 -6.71
N LEU A 11 25.47 0.19 -6.79
CA LEU A 11 24.37 -0.56 -6.20
C LEU A 11 23.89 -1.64 -7.17
N THR A 12 23.93 -2.89 -6.72
CA THR A 12 23.44 -4.06 -7.48
C THR A 12 21.97 -4.39 -7.23
N ARG A 13 21.32 -3.60 -6.37
CA ARG A 13 19.89 -3.70 -6.03
C ARG A 13 19.24 -2.34 -6.20
N LEU A 14 17.92 -2.36 -6.33
CA LEU A 14 17.12 -1.14 -6.44
C LEU A 14 17.46 -0.18 -5.29
N PRO A 15 17.96 1.05 -5.56
CA PRO A 15 18.37 1.96 -4.51
C PRO A 15 17.18 2.49 -3.73
N MET A 16 17.31 2.55 -2.41
CA MET A 16 16.38 3.33 -1.60
C MET A 16 16.58 4.82 -1.88
N GLY A 17 15.51 5.55 -2.17
CA GLY A 17 15.56 6.99 -2.47
C GLY A 17 15.84 7.35 -3.94
N TYR A 18 16.04 6.37 -4.83
CA TYR A 18 16.00 6.65 -6.27
C TYR A 18 14.56 6.88 -6.73
N LYS A 19 14.37 7.91 -7.56
CA LYS A 19 13.05 8.47 -7.87
C LYS A 19 12.09 7.46 -8.51
N ALA A 20 12.60 6.55 -9.35
CA ALA A 20 11.77 5.54 -10.03
C ALA A 20 11.68 4.21 -9.27
N SER A 21 12.37 4.08 -8.13
CA SER A 21 12.36 2.83 -7.36
C SER A 21 10.95 2.41 -6.91
N PRO A 22 10.09 3.30 -6.40
CA PRO A 22 8.73 2.93 -6.00
C PRO A 22 7.89 2.36 -7.15
N GLU A 23 7.99 2.94 -8.34
CA GLU A 23 7.26 2.54 -9.53
C GLU A 23 7.76 1.19 -10.06
N ILE A 24 9.09 1.01 -10.10
CA ILE A 24 9.71 -0.26 -10.50
C ILE A 24 9.32 -1.39 -9.52
N LEU A 25 9.40 -1.13 -8.22
CA LEU A 25 8.99 -2.08 -7.18
C LEU A 25 7.51 -2.47 -7.34
N GLN A 26 6.63 -1.49 -7.53
CA GLN A 26 5.20 -1.72 -7.68
C GLN A 26 4.88 -2.59 -8.89
N ILE A 27 5.40 -2.23 -10.07
CA ILE A 27 5.03 -2.88 -11.33
C ILE A 27 5.68 -4.26 -11.44
N ILE A 28 6.99 -4.34 -11.22
CA ILE A 28 7.76 -5.56 -11.53
C ILE A 28 7.59 -6.62 -10.45
N ILE A 29 7.62 -6.22 -9.18
CA ILE A 29 7.71 -7.16 -8.06
C ILE A 29 6.33 -7.31 -7.42
N THR A 30 5.77 -6.23 -6.88
CA THR A 30 4.58 -6.32 -6.04
C THR A 30 3.33 -6.72 -6.83
N SER A 31 3.14 -6.17 -8.03
CA SER A 31 2.00 -6.51 -8.89
C SER A 31 2.08 -7.92 -9.46
N ALA A 32 3.29 -8.38 -9.80
CA ALA A 32 3.50 -9.75 -10.26
C ALA A 32 3.22 -10.76 -9.14
N ILE A 33 3.75 -10.52 -7.94
CA ILE A 33 3.50 -11.35 -6.76
C ILE A 33 2.01 -11.40 -6.40
N ALA A 34 1.32 -10.25 -6.47
CA ALA A 34 -0.11 -10.12 -6.17
C ALA A 34 -1.02 -10.75 -7.24
N GLY A 35 -0.49 -11.06 -8.43
CA GLY A 35 -1.25 -11.60 -9.55
C GLY A 35 -2.18 -10.57 -10.20
N VAL A 36 -1.70 -9.34 -10.41
CA VAL A 36 -2.50 -8.28 -11.04
C VAL A 36 -2.71 -8.58 -12.53
N THR A 37 -3.98 -8.67 -12.94
CA THR A 37 -4.48 -9.06 -14.27
C THR A 37 -3.79 -8.38 -15.46
N THR A 38 -3.36 -7.11 -15.30
CA THR A 38 -2.71 -6.33 -16.35
C THR A 38 -1.21 -6.58 -16.47
N VAL A 39 -0.60 -7.20 -15.45
CA VAL A 39 0.84 -7.41 -15.34
C VAL A 39 1.20 -8.87 -15.58
N VAL A 40 0.39 -9.80 -15.06
CA VAL A 40 0.67 -11.24 -15.16
C VAL A 40 -0.10 -11.89 -16.31
N HIS A 41 0.41 -13.02 -16.79
CA HIS A 41 -0.31 -13.84 -17.75
C HIS A 41 -1.58 -14.43 -17.10
N ARG A 42 -2.67 -14.58 -17.87
CA ARG A 42 -4.01 -15.00 -17.41
C ARG A 42 -4.03 -16.24 -16.49
N LEU A 43 -3.10 -17.18 -16.69
CA LEU A 43 -3.01 -18.39 -15.85
C LEU A 43 -2.57 -18.12 -14.40
N TRP A 44 -1.89 -16.99 -14.16
CA TRP A 44 -1.35 -16.57 -12.86
C TRP A 44 -2.16 -15.42 -12.25
N ASP A 45 -3.25 -15.06 -12.91
CA ASP A 45 -4.09 -13.94 -12.56
C ASP A 45 -4.97 -14.25 -11.35
N ALA A 46 -5.23 -13.21 -10.56
CA ALA A 46 -6.21 -13.29 -9.48
C ALA A 46 -7.59 -13.68 -10.04
N PRO A 47 -8.33 -14.59 -9.37
CA PRO A 47 -9.69 -14.90 -9.73
C PRO A 47 -10.54 -13.63 -9.72
N PRO A 48 -11.53 -13.50 -10.61
CA PRO A 48 -12.37 -12.30 -10.70
C PRO A 48 -13.18 -11.99 -9.43
N LEU A 49 -13.32 -12.99 -8.53
CA LEU A 49 -13.98 -12.85 -7.22
C LEU A 49 -13.08 -12.16 -6.17
N VAL A 50 -11.78 -12.04 -6.44
CA VAL A 50 -10.80 -11.43 -5.55
C VAL A 50 -10.39 -10.07 -6.12
N ARG A 51 -10.55 -9.01 -5.32
CA ARG A 51 -10.07 -7.68 -5.63
C ARG A 51 -8.67 -7.49 -5.08
N ILE A 52 -7.73 -7.20 -5.97
CA ILE A 52 -6.35 -6.89 -5.64
C ILE A 52 -6.10 -5.40 -5.79
N VAL A 53 -5.53 -4.77 -4.76
CA VAL A 53 -5.04 -3.39 -4.81
C VAL A 53 -3.58 -3.40 -4.37
N VAL A 54 -2.71 -2.84 -5.21
CA VAL A 54 -1.27 -2.77 -4.94
C VAL A 54 -0.85 -1.30 -4.85
N TRP A 55 0.01 -1.00 -3.87
CA TRP A 55 0.66 0.30 -3.76
C TRP A 55 2.10 0.17 -3.26
N ILE A 56 3.06 0.45 -4.13
CA ILE A 56 4.50 0.29 -3.90
C ILE A 56 4.79 -1.14 -3.42
N GLY A 57 4.99 -1.37 -2.12
CA GLY A 57 5.22 -2.69 -1.53
C GLY A 57 4.01 -3.27 -0.78
N ASN A 58 2.86 -2.59 -0.78
CA ASN A 58 1.67 -3.01 -0.04
C ASN A 58 0.69 -3.71 -0.98
N ILE A 59 0.09 -4.80 -0.50
CA ILE A 59 -0.93 -5.57 -1.22
C ILE A 59 -2.17 -5.65 -0.33
N ARG A 60 -3.34 -5.33 -0.89
CA ARG A 60 -4.65 -5.57 -0.29
C ARG A 60 -5.40 -6.58 -1.14
N ILE A 61 -5.90 -7.61 -0.48
CA ILE A 61 -6.70 -8.69 -1.06
C ILE A 61 -8.08 -8.62 -0.41
N ALA A 62 -9.11 -8.36 -1.20
CA ALA A 62 -10.49 -8.23 -0.71
C ALA A 62 -11.43 -9.16 -1.48
N GLY A 63 -12.41 -9.72 -0.78
CA GLY A 63 -13.36 -10.69 -1.32
C GLY A 63 -14.01 -11.46 -0.17
N SER A 64 -14.62 -12.60 -0.48
CA SER A 64 -15.07 -13.51 0.58
C SER A 64 -13.87 -13.96 1.42
N LYS A 65 -14.08 -14.31 2.70
CA LYS A 65 -12.99 -14.75 3.58
C LYS A 65 -12.23 -15.94 3.00
N SER A 66 -12.94 -16.91 2.41
CA SER A 66 -12.33 -18.08 1.77
C SER A 66 -11.48 -17.70 0.57
N ASP A 67 -12.01 -16.87 -0.33
CA ASP A 67 -11.31 -16.50 -1.57
C ASP A 67 -10.09 -15.62 -1.27
N ALA A 68 -10.24 -14.67 -0.35
CA ALA A 68 -9.14 -13.81 0.08
C ALA A 68 -8.03 -14.61 0.77
N THR A 69 -8.37 -15.57 1.65
CA THR A 69 -7.38 -16.42 2.33
C THR A 69 -6.68 -17.36 1.33
N LEU A 70 -7.43 -17.93 0.38
CA LEU A 70 -6.87 -18.79 -0.66
C LEU A 70 -5.88 -18.02 -1.53
N TRP A 71 -6.25 -16.82 -1.96
CA TRP A 71 -5.39 -16.00 -2.79
C TRP A 71 -4.19 -15.47 -2.03
N GLU A 72 -4.36 -15.09 -0.77
CA GLU A 72 -3.24 -14.71 0.10
C GLU A 72 -2.18 -15.82 0.20
N ALA A 73 -2.61 -17.08 0.33
CA ALA A 73 -1.69 -18.21 0.29
C ALA A 73 -0.95 -18.33 -1.07
N GLN A 74 -1.61 -18.02 -2.19
CA GLN A 74 -0.96 -17.96 -3.49
C GLN A 74 0.05 -16.82 -3.58
N VAL A 75 -0.29 -15.63 -3.08
CA VAL A 75 0.60 -14.47 -3.01
C VAL A 75 1.85 -14.78 -2.19
N LEU A 76 1.72 -15.49 -1.07
CA LEU A 76 2.86 -15.95 -0.27
C LEU A 76 3.74 -16.94 -1.03
N ARG A 77 3.14 -17.91 -1.76
CA ARG A 77 3.89 -18.84 -2.62
C ARG A 77 4.64 -18.09 -3.73
N ASN A 78 4.00 -17.10 -4.34
CA ASN A 78 4.63 -16.28 -5.37
C ASN A 78 5.81 -15.50 -4.79
N ALA A 79 5.65 -14.91 -3.62
CA ALA A 79 6.73 -14.18 -2.94
C ALA A 79 7.92 -15.08 -2.61
N ASP A 80 7.67 -16.28 -2.08
CA ASP A 80 8.70 -17.28 -1.80
C ASP A 80 9.44 -17.71 -3.07
N GLY A 81 8.70 -18.00 -4.15
CA GLY A 81 9.28 -18.29 -5.47
C GLY A 81 10.15 -17.16 -6.02
N CYS A 82 9.76 -15.90 -5.74
CA CYS A 82 10.54 -14.71 -6.08
C CYS A 82 11.60 -14.34 -5.02
N ARG A 83 11.82 -15.17 -3.99
CA ARG A 83 12.74 -14.92 -2.86
C ARG A 83 12.53 -13.56 -2.20
N THR A 84 11.27 -13.13 -2.12
CA THR A 84 10.83 -11.86 -1.54
C THR A 84 10.18 -12.12 -0.19
N THR A 85 10.60 -11.38 0.83
CA THR A 85 10.02 -11.46 2.18
C THR A 85 8.81 -10.54 2.31
N MET A 86 7.71 -11.03 2.88
CA MET A 86 6.60 -10.18 3.31
C MET A 86 6.90 -9.55 4.68
N GLY A 87 6.43 -8.33 4.91
CA GLY A 87 6.59 -7.63 6.20
C GLY A 87 5.78 -8.27 7.33
N GLU A 88 6.18 -7.99 8.59
CA GLU A 88 5.59 -8.59 9.80
C GLU A 88 4.15 -8.16 10.11
N GLY A 89 3.66 -7.06 9.54
CA GLY A 89 2.32 -6.50 9.80
C GLY A 89 1.17 -7.11 8.96
N ARG A 90 1.20 -8.41 8.69
CA ARG A 90 0.20 -9.08 7.84
C ARG A 90 -1.12 -9.28 8.59
N GLU A 91 -2.21 -8.77 8.02
CA GLU A 91 -3.57 -8.87 8.57
C GLU A 91 -4.42 -9.84 7.72
N SER A 92 -4.45 -11.11 8.09
CA SER A 92 -5.12 -12.18 7.31
C SER A 92 -6.56 -12.41 7.72
N GLY A 93 -7.48 -12.43 6.74
CA GLY A 93 -8.88 -12.81 6.95
C GLY A 93 -9.64 -11.92 7.93
N SER A 94 -9.14 -10.70 8.17
CA SER A 94 -9.73 -9.74 9.09
C SER A 94 -10.84 -8.94 8.43
N THR A 95 -11.90 -8.63 9.20
CA THR A 95 -12.92 -7.65 8.79
C THR A 95 -12.48 -6.22 9.10
N GLN A 96 -11.43 -6.04 9.90
CA GLN A 96 -10.85 -4.74 10.24
C GLN A 96 -9.37 -4.71 9.88
N TYR A 97 -8.96 -3.75 9.05
CA TYR A 97 -7.55 -3.60 8.68
C TYR A 97 -7.21 -2.18 8.30
N THR A 98 -5.91 -1.86 8.36
CA THR A 98 -5.41 -0.57 7.88
C THR A 98 -4.65 -0.76 6.57
N PHE A 99 -5.13 -0.12 5.50
CA PHE A 99 -4.43 -0.09 4.22
C PHE A 99 -4.15 1.34 3.79
N LEU A 100 -2.88 1.67 3.57
CA LEU A 100 -2.43 3.03 3.29
C LEU A 100 -3.07 4.00 4.30
N GLY A 101 -2.95 3.70 5.60
CA GLY A 101 -3.49 4.45 6.75
C GLY A 101 -4.95 4.89 6.66
N VAL A 102 -5.74 4.21 5.82
CA VAL A 102 -7.19 4.17 5.88
C VAL A 102 -7.55 2.89 6.63
N GLN A 103 -8.35 3.01 7.67
CA GLN A 103 -8.89 1.89 8.41
C GLN A 103 -10.23 1.49 7.79
N PHE A 104 -10.32 0.23 7.39
CA PHE A 104 -11.53 -0.39 6.88
C PHE A 104 -12.15 -1.22 8.00
N ASP A 105 -13.43 -1.02 8.28
CA ASP A 105 -14.22 -1.87 9.16
C ASP A 105 -15.41 -2.43 8.38
N HIS A 106 -15.26 -3.68 7.93
CA HIS A 106 -16.29 -4.40 7.19
C HIS A 106 -17.42 -4.92 8.08
N SER A 107 -17.21 -5.03 9.39
CA SER A 107 -18.27 -5.40 10.34
C SER A 107 -19.28 -4.25 10.49
N LEU A 108 -18.77 -3.02 10.58
CA LEU A 108 -19.57 -1.80 10.71
C LEU A 108 -19.85 -1.11 9.37
N GLN A 109 -19.32 -1.64 8.26
CA GLN A 109 -19.36 -1.02 6.94
C GLN A 109 -18.86 0.43 6.94
N ALA A 110 -17.84 0.69 7.77
CA ALA A 110 -17.29 2.01 8.00
C ALA A 110 -15.86 2.10 7.48
N VAL A 111 -15.45 3.32 7.15
CA VAL A 111 -14.08 3.63 6.77
C VAL A 111 -13.66 4.90 7.49
N SER A 112 -12.49 4.88 8.12
CA SER A 112 -11.94 5.98 8.90
C SER A 112 -10.45 6.19 8.58
N LEU A 113 -9.89 7.31 9.06
CA LEU A 113 -8.45 7.51 9.04
C LEU A 113 -7.82 6.71 10.18
N SER A 114 -6.71 6.02 9.90
CA SER A 114 -5.97 5.33 10.96
C SER A 114 -5.34 6.32 11.95
N ASP A 115 -5.16 5.89 13.20
CA ASP A 115 -4.49 6.70 14.24
C ASP A 115 -3.11 7.18 13.80
N LYS A 116 -2.36 6.34 13.08
CA LYS A 116 -1.05 6.70 12.55
C LYS A 116 -1.14 7.86 11.55
N PHE A 117 -2.20 7.89 10.74
CA PHE A 117 -2.42 9.01 9.81
C PHE A 117 -2.86 10.27 10.56
N VAL A 118 -3.80 10.15 11.48
CA VAL A 118 -4.26 11.27 12.31
C VAL A 118 -3.07 11.88 13.07
N TRP A 119 -2.25 11.05 13.71
CA TRP A 119 -1.05 11.48 14.40
C TRP A 119 -0.06 12.18 13.47
N SER A 120 0.15 11.65 12.26
CA SER A 120 1.02 12.30 11.27
C SER A 120 0.50 13.68 10.83
N VAL A 121 -0.81 13.92 10.85
CA VAL A 121 -1.42 15.21 10.54
C VAL A 121 -1.31 16.14 11.75
N CYS A 122 -1.61 15.64 12.95
CA CYS A 122 -1.53 16.40 14.20
C CYS A 122 -0.10 16.83 14.56
N ALA A 123 0.92 16.10 14.12
CA ALA A 123 2.32 16.45 14.32
C ALA A 123 2.80 17.62 13.45
N MET A 124 1.95 18.14 12.54
CA MET A 124 2.33 19.27 11.68
C MET A 124 2.26 20.61 12.42
N PRO A 125 3.08 21.60 12.02
CA PRO A 125 2.99 22.95 12.54
C PRO A 125 1.61 23.56 12.30
N ALA A 126 1.21 24.50 13.17
CA ALA A 126 -0.03 25.23 12.97
C ALA A 126 0.04 26.03 11.65
N LEU A 127 -1.09 26.11 10.93
CA LEU A 127 -1.16 26.80 9.64
C LEU A 127 -0.69 28.25 9.72
N ASN A 128 -0.95 28.94 10.83
CA ASN A 128 -0.54 30.33 11.06
C ASN A 128 0.97 30.50 11.29
N SER A 129 1.72 29.43 11.51
CA SER A 129 3.17 29.45 11.69
C SER A 129 3.92 28.57 10.69
N SER A 130 3.24 28.06 9.65
CA SER A 130 3.82 27.17 8.63
C SER A 130 4.43 27.96 7.47
N THR A 131 5.54 27.46 6.93
CA THR A 131 6.09 27.91 5.65
C THR A 131 5.23 27.43 4.48
N ILE A 132 5.39 28.04 3.29
CA ILE A 132 4.68 27.62 2.07
C ILE A 132 4.97 26.15 1.74
N ALA A 133 6.23 25.71 1.86
CA ALA A 133 6.60 24.32 1.59
C ALA A 133 5.92 23.32 2.55
N GLU A 134 5.76 23.71 3.82
CA GLU A 134 5.03 22.89 4.81
C GLU A 134 3.53 22.85 4.51
N MET A 135 2.94 23.97 4.08
CA MET A 135 1.55 24.03 3.64
C MET A 135 1.31 23.18 2.39
N GLU A 136 2.21 23.25 1.40
CA GLU A 136 2.15 22.42 0.20
C GLU A 136 2.28 20.93 0.55
N ALA A 137 3.19 20.58 1.45
CA ALA A 137 3.33 19.22 1.94
C ALA A 137 2.07 18.75 2.68
N MET A 138 1.44 19.60 3.49
CA MET A 138 0.18 19.33 4.19
C MET A 138 -0.95 19.10 3.19
N ALA A 139 -1.18 20.04 2.27
CA ALA A 139 -2.19 19.94 1.22
C ALA A 139 -1.98 18.67 0.38
N SER A 140 -0.74 18.36 0.03
CA SER A 140 -0.39 17.14 -0.72
C SER A 140 -0.74 15.87 0.04
N ARG A 141 -0.57 15.82 1.37
CA ARG A 141 -0.96 14.65 2.18
C ARG A 141 -2.48 14.48 2.27
N PHE A 142 -3.24 15.57 2.23
CA PHE A 142 -4.70 15.50 2.13
C PHE A 142 -5.19 15.14 0.72
N TYR A 143 -4.42 15.49 -0.32
CA TYR A 143 -4.80 15.30 -1.73
C TYR A 143 -4.36 13.96 -2.33
N MET A 144 -3.19 13.43 -1.94
CA MET A 144 -2.55 12.25 -2.55
C MET A 144 -2.98 10.91 -1.94
N ARG A 145 -4.04 10.91 -1.14
CA ARG A 145 -4.63 9.69 -0.55
C ARG A 145 -6.12 9.76 -0.81
N PRO A 146 -6.77 8.69 -1.32
CA PRO A 146 -8.07 8.82 -1.95
C PRO A 146 -9.04 9.61 -1.05
N PRO A 147 -9.86 10.50 -1.62
CA PRO A 147 -10.81 11.27 -0.86
C PRO A 147 -11.80 10.29 -0.21
N LEU A 148 -11.59 10.05 1.08
CA LEU A 148 -12.60 9.51 1.98
C LEU A 148 -13.17 10.61 2.86
N PHE A 149 -13.22 11.84 2.33
CA PHE A 149 -14.35 12.70 2.66
C PHE A 149 -15.53 12.22 1.83
N ALA A 150 -16.38 11.41 2.46
CA ALA A 150 -17.77 11.25 2.06
C ALA A 150 -18.04 10.77 0.61
N ARG A 151 -18.02 9.44 0.41
CA ARG A 151 -19.19 8.82 -0.22
C ARG A 151 -20.20 8.48 0.89
N VAL A 152 -20.59 9.53 1.62
CA VAL A 152 -21.90 9.57 2.26
C VAL A 152 -22.87 9.69 1.09
N TYR A 153 -23.61 8.61 0.87
CA TYR A 153 -24.65 8.34 -0.13
C TYR A 153 -24.26 7.67 -1.47
N ALA A 154 -24.94 6.55 -1.66
CA ALA A 154 -25.28 5.87 -2.91
C ALA A 154 -24.21 5.01 -3.61
N THR A 155 -24.40 3.69 -3.43
CA THR A 155 -24.33 2.60 -4.43
C THR A 155 -22.97 2.19 -5.02
N ALA A 156 -22.42 1.08 -4.53
CA ALA A 156 -22.00 -0.06 -5.37
C ALA A 156 -21.52 -1.23 -4.50
N SER A 157 -22.33 -2.28 -4.54
CA SER A 157 -22.18 -3.70 -4.18
C SER A 157 -20.93 -4.21 -3.47
N PHE A 158 -21.23 -4.96 -2.39
CA PHE A 158 -20.41 -5.95 -1.69
C PHE A 158 -19.73 -6.95 -2.63
#